data_AF-A0A6J0ZLN4-F1
#
_entry.id   AF-A0A6J0ZLN4-F1
#
_cell.length_a   1.000
_cell.length_b   1.000
_cell.length_c   1.000
_cell.angle_alpha   90.00
_cell.angle_beta   90.00
_cell.angle_gamma   90.00
#
_symmetry.space_group_name_H-M   'P 1'
#
loop_
_entity.id
_entity.type
_entity.pdbx_description
1 polymer ?
#
loop_
_entity_poly.entity_id
_entity_poly.type
_entity_poly.pdbx_seq_one_letter_code
_entity_poly.pdbx_strand_id
1 'polypeptide(L)'
;MGFTHRESGTMLGAPKQFLSVTKWIHLNWGDDGLISLFTKIWRLLHPGGVFVLEPQPWESYEKNRRVSETTASNYRSIMFRPESFQEILLDKIGFRMVEDVTSGLSDTRTGFDRPIFAFYK
;
A
#
# COMPACT_ATOMS: atom_id res chain seq x y z
N MET A 1 -33.88 -38.98 14.24
CA MET A 1 -33.09 -38.59 13.05
C MET A 1 -32.93 -37.07 13.05
N GLY A 2 -31.76 -36.56 13.46
CA GLY A 2 -31.44 -35.14 13.37
C GLY A 2 -30.48 -34.91 12.21
N PHE A 3 -30.83 -34.03 11.28
CA PHE A 3 -29.91 -33.54 10.26
C PHE A 3 -29.47 -32.13 10.66
N THR A 4 -28.28 -32.01 11.24
CA THR A 4 -27.60 -30.72 11.39
C THR A 4 -26.86 -30.42 10.10
N HIS A 5 -27.36 -29.44 9.36
CA HIS A 5 -26.71 -28.81 8.22
C HIS A 5 -25.39 -28.17 8.70
N ARG A 6 -24.24 -28.62 8.20
CA ARG A 6 -22.97 -27.87 8.33
C ARG A 6 -22.98 -26.79 7.27
N GLU A 7 -23.17 -25.55 7.68
CA GLU A 7 -22.81 -24.40 6.86
C GLU A 7 -21.28 -24.32 6.78
N SER A 8 -20.74 -24.73 5.65
CA SER A 8 -19.37 -24.40 5.25
C SER A 8 -19.32 -22.91 4.93
N GLY A 9 -18.86 -22.12 5.90
CA GLY A 9 -18.58 -20.70 5.73
C GLY A 9 -17.50 -20.47 4.68
N THR A 10 -17.92 -20.17 3.46
CA THR A 10 -17.03 -19.58 2.46
C THR A 10 -16.72 -18.17 2.94
N MET A 11 -15.52 -17.97 3.49
CA MET A 11 -14.97 -16.65 3.77
C MET A 11 -15.07 -15.84 2.47
N LEU A 12 -15.99 -14.87 2.44
CA LEU A 12 -16.11 -13.89 1.39
C LEU A 12 -14.71 -13.34 1.12
N GLY A 13 -14.16 -13.68 -0.04
CA GLY A 13 -12.87 -13.15 -0.48
C GLY A 13 -13.00 -11.64 -0.46
N ALA A 14 -12.31 -11.00 0.49
CA ALA A 14 -12.30 -9.55 0.60
C ALA A 14 -11.94 -9.00 -0.79
N PRO A 15 -12.72 -8.05 -1.33
CA PRO A 15 -12.51 -7.51 -2.66
C PRO A 15 -11.05 -7.09 -2.81
N LYS A 16 -10.36 -7.73 -3.76
CA LYS A 16 -8.97 -7.49 -4.08
C LYS A 16 -8.91 -6.10 -4.75
N GLN A 17 -8.79 -5.06 -3.93
CA GLN A 17 -8.71 -3.67 -4.37
C GLN A 17 -7.66 -3.54 -5.48
N PHE A 18 -8.11 -3.12 -6.67
CA PHE A 18 -7.26 -2.95 -7.86
C PHE A 18 -6.28 -1.76 -7.75
N LEU A 19 -6.29 -1.04 -6.62
CA LEU A 19 -5.51 0.18 -6.36
C LEU A 19 -4.17 -0.05 -5.64
N SER A 20 -3.68 -1.29 -5.56
CA SER A 20 -2.38 -1.62 -4.91
C SER A 20 -1.13 -1.26 -5.74
N VAL A 21 -1.11 -0.10 -6.42
CA VAL A 21 -0.04 0.25 -7.39
C VAL A 21 1.34 0.28 -6.74
N THR A 22 1.50 0.97 -5.61
CA THR A 22 2.78 1.09 -4.89
C THR A 22 3.34 -0.26 -4.48
N LYS A 23 2.48 -1.19 -4.03
CA LYS A 23 2.88 -2.57 -3.70
C LYS A 23 3.44 -3.31 -4.90
N TRP A 24 2.75 -3.25 -6.05
CA TRP A 24 3.20 -3.98 -7.22
C TRP A 24 4.47 -3.40 -7.80
N ILE A 25 4.65 -2.07 -7.75
CA ILE A 25 5.91 -1.45 -8.13
C ILE A 25 7.02 -1.95 -7.21
N HIS A 26 6.78 -1.92 -5.90
CA HIS A 26 7.76 -2.32 -4.92
C HIS A 26 8.14 -3.82 -5.03
N LEU A 27 7.18 -4.71 -5.29
CA LEU A 27 7.47 -6.13 -5.52
C LEU A 27 8.21 -6.39 -6.85
N ASN A 28 7.93 -5.66 -7.92
CA ASN A 28 8.55 -5.92 -9.24
C ASN A 28 9.90 -5.24 -9.43
N TRP A 29 10.17 -4.12 -8.75
CA TRP A 29 11.39 -3.32 -8.92
C TRP A 29 12.14 -3.02 -7.61
N GLY A 30 11.72 -3.59 -6.48
CA GLY A 30 12.38 -3.40 -5.19
C GLY A 30 12.33 -1.96 -4.70
N ASP A 31 13.15 -1.68 -3.69
CA ASP A 31 13.28 -0.34 -3.08
C ASP A 31 13.64 0.73 -4.12
N ASP A 32 14.51 0.41 -5.08
CA ASP A 32 14.91 1.34 -6.15
C ASP A 32 13.73 1.80 -7.00
N GLY A 33 12.83 0.87 -7.37
CA GLY A 33 11.62 1.18 -8.10
C GLY A 33 10.65 2.06 -7.31
N LEU A 34 10.54 1.80 -6.00
CA LEU A 34 9.74 2.60 -5.09
C LEU A 34 10.27 4.04 -4.96
N ILE A 35 11.57 4.20 -4.69
CA ILE A 35 12.21 5.51 -4.58
C ILE A 35 12.13 6.28 -5.91
N SER A 36 12.32 5.59 -7.03
CA SER A 36 12.18 6.18 -8.37
C SER A 36 10.77 6.70 -8.62
N LEU A 37 9.73 5.94 -8.23
CA LEU A 37 8.34 6.37 -8.32
C LEU A 37 8.10 7.64 -7.50
N PHE A 38 8.45 7.63 -6.21
CA PHE A 38 8.23 8.78 -5.32
C PHE A 38 8.96 10.03 -5.79
N THR A 39 10.23 9.89 -6.20
CA THR A 39 11.02 11.00 -6.76
C THR A 39 10.38 11.56 -8.02
N LYS A 40 9.90 10.69 -8.92
CA LYS A 40 9.26 11.11 -10.17
C LYS A 40 7.95 11.85 -9.93
N ILE A 41 7.12 11.34 -9.02
CA ILE A 41 5.88 12.02 -8.62
C ILE A 41 6.18 13.41 -8.07
N TRP A 42 7.09 13.51 -7.11
CA TRP A 42 7.48 14.80 -6.53
C TRP A 42 7.97 15.79 -7.59
N ARG A 43 8.80 15.34 -8.55
CA ARG A 43 9.30 16.20 -9.65
C ARG A 43 8.20 16.68 -10.59
N LEU A 44 7.20 15.82 -10.86
CA LEU A 44 6.10 16.14 -11.77
C LEU A 44 5.03 17.04 -11.13
N LEU A 45 4.92 17.04 -9.79
CA LEU A 45 4.01 17.93 -9.10
C LEU A 45 4.47 19.39 -9.18
N HIS A 46 3.55 20.27 -9.53
CA HIS A 46 3.69 21.72 -9.40
C HIS A 46 3.84 22.11 -7.92
N PRO A 47 4.38 23.31 -7.59
CA PRO A 47 4.30 23.85 -6.23
C PRO A 47 2.85 23.85 -5.71
N GLY A 48 2.62 23.35 -4.48
CA GLY A 48 1.28 23.15 -3.92
C GLY A 48 0.55 21.90 -4.41
N GLY A 49 1.18 21.07 -5.24
CA GLY A 49 0.63 19.80 -5.68
C GLY A 49 0.58 18.76 -4.55
N VAL A 50 -0.35 17.82 -4.67
CA VAL A 50 -0.62 16.78 -3.67
C VAL A 50 -0.40 15.40 -4.26
N PHE A 51 0.34 14.56 -3.53
CA PHE A 51 0.43 13.12 -3.80
C PHE A 51 -0.44 12.36 -2.81
N VAL A 52 -1.42 11.60 -3.31
CA VAL A 52 -2.29 10.75 -2.49
C VAL A 52 -1.79 9.32 -2.55
N LEU A 53 -1.57 8.71 -1.39
CA LEU A 53 -1.01 7.37 -1.25
C LEU A 53 -1.82 6.53 -0.26
N GLU A 54 -2.24 5.34 -0.70
CA GLU A 54 -2.76 4.26 0.17
C GLU A 54 -1.66 3.18 0.30
N PRO A 55 -0.82 3.19 1.35
CA PRO A 55 0.16 2.14 1.57
C PRO A 55 -0.54 0.81 1.85
N GLN A 56 -0.16 -0.24 1.12
CA GLN A 56 -0.68 -1.57 1.38
C GLN A 56 0.10 -2.21 2.54
N PRO A 57 -0.57 -2.91 3.46
CA PRO A 57 0.08 -3.47 4.64
C PRO A 57 0.98 -4.65 4.24
N TRP A 58 1.98 -4.95 5.07
CA TRP A 58 2.99 -5.97 4.76
C TRP A 58 2.42 -7.38 4.54
N GLU A 59 1.31 -7.73 5.19
CA GLU A 59 0.61 -9.01 4.97
C GLU A 59 0.11 -9.13 3.53
N SER A 60 -0.20 -8.01 2.87
CA SER A 60 -0.54 -7.98 1.44
C SER A 60 0.67 -8.30 0.57
N TYR A 61 1.87 -7.86 0.95
CA TYR A 61 3.12 -8.24 0.28
C TYR A 61 3.37 -9.74 0.46
N GLU A 62 3.26 -10.24 1.69
CA GLU A 62 3.44 -11.66 1.99
C GLU A 62 2.54 -12.54 1.11
N LYS A 63 1.25 -12.23 1.01
CA LYS A 63 0.29 -12.99 0.20
C LYS A 63 0.62 -13.00 -1.30
N ASN A 64 1.29 -11.97 -1.82
CA ASN A 64 1.54 -11.81 -3.26
C ASN A 64 3.02 -11.97 -3.66
N ARG A 65 3.94 -12.22 -2.71
CA ARG A 65 5.39 -12.31 -2.97
C ARG A 65 5.82 -13.42 -3.92
N ARG A 66 4.98 -14.42 -4.18
CA ARG A 66 5.31 -15.60 -5.00
C ARG A 66 4.62 -15.60 -6.37
N VAL A 67 4.12 -14.45 -6.81
CA VAL A 67 3.41 -14.34 -8.09
C VAL A 67 4.39 -14.47 -9.28
N SER A 68 5.66 -14.10 -9.10
CA SER A 68 6.75 -14.38 -10.02
C SER A 68 8.09 -14.55 -9.28
N GLU A 69 9.11 -15.11 -9.94
CA GLU A 69 10.47 -15.19 -9.41
C GLU A 69 11.04 -13.81 -9.06
N THR A 70 10.78 -12.81 -9.90
CA THR A 70 11.16 -11.41 -9.65
C THR A 70 10.56 -10.91 -8.35
N THR A 71 9.24 -11.08 -8.16
CA THR A 71 8.59 -10.65 -6.91
C THR A 71 9.10 -11.39 -5.68
N ALA A 72 9.47 -12.67 -5.83
CA ALA A 72 9.99 -13.49 -4.74
C ALA A 72 11.42 -13.09 -4.36
N SER A 73 12.24 -12.73 -5.34
CA SER A 73 13.60 -12.23 -5.15
C SER A 73 13.57 -10.87 -4.46
N ASN A 74 12.87 -9.90 -5.05
CA ASN A 74 12.81 -8.54 -4.52
C ASN A 74 12.19 -8.51 -3.12
N TYR A 75 11.12 -9.28 -2.86
CA TYR A 75 10.51 -9.33 -1.53
C TYR A 75 11.52 -9.67 -0.43
N ARG A 76 12.52 -10.52 -0.71
CA ARG A 76 13.57 -10.88 0.27
C ARG A 76 14.58 -9.77 0.49
N SER A 77 14.73 -8.84 -0.46
CA SER A 77 15.67 -7.73 -0.40
C SER A 77 15.03 -6.40 0.00
N ILE A 78 13.70 -6.31 0.09
CA ILE A 78 13.00 -5.09 0.53
C ILE A 78 13.47 -4.68 1.93
N MET A 79 13.99 -3.47 2.03
CA MET A 79 14.36 -2.82 3.27
C MET A 79 13.30 -1.80 3.70
N PHE A 80 12.73 -1.03 2.75
CA PHE A 80 11.81 0.05 3.08
C PHE A 80 10.37 -0.45 3.14
N ARG A 81 9.93 -0.88 4.32
CA ARG A 81 8.55 -1.35 4.49
C ARG A 81 7.53 -0.20 4.43
N PRO A 82 6.23 -0.49 4.22
CA PRO A 82 5.18 0.54 4.12
C PRO A 82 5.18 1.56 5.27
N GLU A 83 5.55 1.13 6.48
CA GLU A 83 5.64 1.98 7.67
C GLU A 83 6.71 3.09 7.54
N SER A 84 7.75 2.85 6.73
CA SER A 84 8.82 3.82 6.46
C SER A 84 8.49 4.81 5.34
N PHE A 85 7.38 4.62 4.60
CA PHE A 85 7.08 5.45 3.44
C PHE A 85 6.88 6.92 3.79
N GLN A 86 6.23 7.23 4.92
CA GLN A 86 6.03 8.61 5.36
C GLN A 86 7.37 9.31 5.61
N GLU A 87 8.28 8.68 6.34
CA GLU A 87 9.64 9.21 6.60
C GLU A 87 10.39 9.44 5.27
N ILE A 88 10.37 8.47 4.35
CA ILE A 88 11.05 8.60 3.07
C ILE A 88 10.48 9.78 2.27
N LEU A 89 9.16 9.91 2.18
CA LEU A 89 8.49 10.96 1.41
C LEU A 89 8.76 12.36 1.99
N LEU A 90 8.80 12.49 3.31
CA LEU A 90 9.05 13.76 3.99
C LEU A 90 10.55 14.10 4.00
N ASP A 91 11.39 13.20 4.50
CA ASP A 91 12.78 13.51 4.84
C ASP A 91 13.76 13.30 3.68
N LYS A 92 13.45 12.38 2.75
CA LYS A 92 14.36 12.02 1.65
C LYS A 92 13.91 12.58 0.31
N ILE A 93 12.61 12.57 0.02
CA ILE A 93 12.05 13.05 -1.26
C ILE A 93 11.78 14.56 -1.22
N GLY A 94 11.30 15.08 -0.08
CA GLY A 94 11.10 16.52 0.12
C GLY A 94 9.65 16.99 0.02
N PHE A 95 8.67 16.13 0.30
CA PHE A 95 7.32 16.62 0.65
C PHE A 95 7.38 17.33 2.01
N ARG A 96 6.56 18.35 2.20
CA ARG A 96 6.64 19.23 3.38
C ARG A 96 5.66 18.87 4.49
N MET A 97 4.55 18.23 4.12
CA MET A 97 3.47 17.91 5.03
C MET A 97 2.80 16.61 4.60
N VAL A 98 2.29 15.86 5.57
CA VAL A 98 1.41 14.72 5.36
C VAL A 98 0.17 14.86 6.22
N GLU A 99 -0.98 14.49 5.67
CA GLU A 99 -2.26 14.40 6.38
C GLU A 99 -2.85 13.00 6.22
N ASP A 100 -3.39 12.44 7.31
CA ASP A 100 -4.23 11.25 7.28
C ASP A 100 -5.67 11.65 6.98
N VAL A 101 -6.10 11.44 5.73
CA VAL A 101 -7.45 11.86 5.28
C VAL A 101 -8.55 10.90 5.72
N THR A 102 -8.19 9.78 6.35
CA THR A 102 -9.13 8.76 6.85
C THR A 102 -9.41 8.86 8.35
N SER A 103 -8.58 9.58 9.10
CA SER A 103 -8.67 9.74 10.56
C SER A 103 -10.01 10.26 11.11
N GLY A 104 -10.88 10.83 10.27
CA GLY A 104 -12.21 11.33 10.65
C GLY A 104 -13.40 10.52 10.10
N LEU A 105 -13.17 9.42 9.38
CA LEU A 105 -14.22 8.63 8.73
C LEU A 105 -14.56 7.40 9.59
N SER A 106 -15.54 7.55 10.49
CA SER A 106 -15.92 6.54 11.50
C SER A 106 -16.66 5.30 10.97
N ASP A 107 -16.96 5.22 9.67
CA ASP A 107 -17.74 4.12 9.09
C ASP A 107 -17.13 3.64 7.78
N THR A 108 -16.16 2.73 7.84
CA THR A 108 -15.83 1.91 6.67
C THR A 108 -15.93 0.43 7.01
N ARG A 109 -16.70 -0.27 6.16
CA ARG A 109 -16.99 -1.70 6.25
C ARG A 109 -15.69 -2.51 6.36
N THR A 110 -15.70 -3.51 7.24
CA THR A 110 -14.60 -4.46 7.50
C THR A 110 -13.92 -4.91 6.21
N GLY A 111 -12.64 -4.57 6.03
CA GLY A 111 -11.82 -4.94 4.87
C GLY A 111 -11.17 -3.77 4.11
N PHE A 112 -11.56 -2.53 4.41
CA PHE A 112 -11.10 -1.31 3.72
C PHE A 112 -10.56 -0.21 4.64
N ASP A 113 -10.31 -0.52 5.90
CA ASP A 113 -9.83 0.42 6.92
C ASP A 113 -8.32 0.67 6.80
N ARG A 114 -7.88 1.11 5.62
CA ARG A 114 -6.47 1.43 5.36
C ARG A 114 -6.29 2.94 5.31
N PRO A 115 -5.22 3.46 5.93
CA PRO A 115 -4.98 4.88 5.93
C PRO A 115 -4.74 5.37 4.51
N ILE A 116 -5.33 6.51 4.18
CA ILE A 116 -5.00 7.26 2.97
C ILE A 116 -4.25 8.51 3.43
N PHE A 117 -3.09 8.73 2.84
CA PHE A 117 -2.24 9.86 3.15
C PHE A 117 -2.20 10.84 1.98
N ALA A 118 -2.33 12.13 2.29
CA ALA A 118 -2.09 13.22 1.36
C ALA A 118 -0.75 13.89 1.69
N PHE A 119 0.20 13.86 0.77
CA PHE A 119 1.51 14.48 0.89
C PHE A 119 1.59 15.76 0.05
N TYR A 120 1.98 16.87 0.66
CA TYR A 120 1.97 18.20 0.04
C TYR A 120 3.39 18.66 -0.32
N LYS A 121 3.57 19.14 -1.55
CA LYS A 121 4.85 19.68 -2.06
C LYS A 121 5.02 21.16 -1.76
#